data_AF-A0A1Q6EH25-F1
#
_entry.id   AF-A0A1Q6EH25-F1
#
_cell.length_a   1.000
_cell.length_b   1.000
_cell.length_c   1.000
_cell.angle_alpha   90.00
_cell.angle_beta   90.00
_cell.angle_gamma   90.00
#
_symmetry.space_group_name_H-M   'P 1'
#
loop_
_entity.id
_entity.type
_entity.pdbx_description
1 polymer ?
#
loop_
_entity_poly.entity_id
_entity_poly.type
_entity_poly.pdbx_seq_one_letter_code
_entity_poly.pdbx_strand_id
1 'polypeptide(L)'
;MLTTNDRVKFVPVDTVEVVNAALPDSIAEITDEWVPRTIEFNPNPTKAVWLAALFPGLGQVYNRRYWKLPLIVGGYLGLGYATSWNNGMLTDYTKAYADIMDNDPTTRSYMDFFPSTVKEEDLDKTWLTNILRSRKNYFRRNRDLCIIGMVAVYLVAIVDAYVDASLAHFDISPDLSMEVYPSLIQDGRTRLPSMGLQWAITF
;
A
#
# COMPACT_ATOMS: atom_id res chain seq x y z
N MET A 1 -51.48 55.27 49.82
CA MET A 1 -52.40 54.45 49.00
C MET A 1 -51.59 53.83 47.88
N LEU A 2 -51.16 52.60 48.09
CA LEU A 2 -50.49 51.73 47.11
C LEU A 2 -51.44 50.55 46.95
N THR A 3 -52.03 50.40 45.76
CA THR A 3 -53.05 49.38 45.50
C THR A 3 -52.41 48.03 45.20
N THR A 4 -52.95 47.00 45.86
CA THR A 4 -52.49 45.62 46.08
C THR A 4 -52.43 44.72 44.83
N ASN A 5 -51.87 45.18 43.71
CA ASN A 5 -51.75 44.31 42.52
C ASN A 5 -50.50 44.51 41.64
N ASP A 6 -49.47 45.16 42.15
CA ASP A 6 -48.21 45.28 41.41
C ASP A 6 -47.26 44.13 41.79
N ARG A 7 -47.15 43.12 40.92
CA ARG A 7 -46.17 42.02 41.04
C ARG A 7 -45.05 42.28 40.04
N VAL A 8 -43.88 42.66 40.53
CA VAL A 8 -42.65 42.66 39.73
C VAL A 8 -42.32 41.21 39.38
N LYS A 9 -42.46 40.83 38.11
CA LYS A 9 -41.98 39.56 37.59
C LYS A 9 -40.46 39.64 37.45
N PHE A 10 -39.74 38.91 38.30
CA PHE A 10 -38.34 38.60 38.04
C PHE A 10 -38.31 37.52 36.96
N VAL A 11 -37.92 37.88 35.74
CA VAL A 11 -37.50 36.90 34.73
C VAL A 11 -36.02 36.64 34.99
N PRO A 12 -35.57 35.40 35.23
CA PRO A 12 -34.15 35.10 35.36
C PRO A 12 -33.45 35.53 34.07
N VAL A 13 -32.30 36.20 34.20
CA VAL A 13 -31.57 36.82 33.07
C VAL A 13 -30.95 35.79 32.10
N ASP A 14 -31.15 34.49 32.36
CA ASP A 14 -30.63 33.38 31.56
C ASP A 14 -31.76 32.47 31.08
N THR A 15 -32.67 33.00 30.29
CA THR A 15 -33.44 32.16 29.37
C THR A 15 -33.60 32.93 28.07
N VAL A 16 -32.65 32.70 27.16
CA VAL A 16 -32.88 33.00 25.74
C VAL A 16 -34.12 32.23 25.34
N GLU A 17 -35.18 32.92 24.92
CA GLU A 17 -36.26 32.26 24.22
C GLU A 17 -35.63 31.51 23.04
N VAL A 18 -35.70 30.18 23.07
CA VAL A 18 -35.50 29.38 21.86
C VAL A 18 -36.68 29.71 20.97
N VAL A 19 -36.58 30.83 20.26
CA VAL A 19 -37.32 31.03 19.04
C VAL A 19 -36.95 29.83 18.20
N ASN A 20 -37.91 28.95 17.95
CA ASN A 20 -37.86 27.96 16.88
C ASN A 20 -37.81 28.76 15.55
N ALA A 21 -36.70 29.46 15.32
CA ALA A 21 -36.22 29.66 13.99
C ALA A 21 -35.90 28.23 13.54
N ALA A 22 -36.74 27.70 12.67
CA ALA A 22 -36.33 26.61 11.81
C ALA A 22 -35.04 27.09 11.15
N LEU A 23 -33.90 26.73 11.75
CA LEU A 23 -32.65 26.69 11.03
C LEU A 23 -32.98 25.88 9.78
N PRO A 24 -32.65 26.34 8.57
CA PRO A 24 -32.74 25.45 7.43
C PRO A 24 -31.94 24.20 7.83
N ASP A 25 -32.62 23.05 7.91
CA ASP A 25 -32.06 21.72 8.11
C ASP A 25 -31.17 21.37 6.90
N SER A 26 -30.14 22.19 6.65
CA SER A 26 -29.14 22.03 5.62
C SER A 26 -27.90 21.32 6.14
N ILE A 27 -27.91 20.90 7.41
CA ILE A 27 -27.21 19.70 7.81
C ILE A 27 -28.22 18.57 7.61
N ALA A 28 -28.54 18.29 6.33
CA ALA A 28 -29.08 17.00 5.99
C ALA A 28 -28.12 15.99 6.60
N GLU A 29 -28.64 15.21 7.55
CA GLU A 29 -27.96 14.05 8.09
C GLU A 29 -27.45 13.27 6.87
N ILE A 30 -26.14 13.34 6.61
CA ILE A 30 -25.50 12.49 5.62
C ILE A 30 -25.54 11.12 6.26
N THR A 31 -26.71 10.49 6.21
CA THR A 31 -26.81 9.05 6.33
C THR A 31 -25.95 8.53 5.20
N ASP A 32 -24.92 7.78 5.55
CA ASP A 32 -24.00 7.13 4.61
C ASP A 32 -24.77 5.96 3.96
N GLU A 33 -25.91 6.29 3.32
CA GLU A 33 -26.80 5.33 2.70
C GLU A 33 -26.12 4.91 1.39
N TRP A 34 -25.59 3.69 1.41
CA TRP A 34 -24.93 3.10 0.26
C TRP A 34 -25.93 2.99 -0.90
N VAL A 35 -25.84 3.90 -1.87
CA VAL A 35 -26.67 3.84 -3.08
C VAL A 35 -26.11 2.76 -3.99
N PRO A 36 -26.86 1.68 -4.30
CA PRO A 36 -26.40 0.65 -5.23
C PRO A 36 -26.15 1.29 -6.60
N ARG A 37 -24.99 0.99 -7.20
CA ARG A 37 -24.71 1.46 -8.57
C ARG A 37 -25.68 0.81 -9.54
N THR A 38 -26.17 1.60 -10.49
CA THR A 38 -27.11 1.16 -11.54
C THR A 38 -26.55 0.08 -12.48
N ILE A 39 -25.23 -0.18 -12.45
CA ILE A 39 -24.56 -1.25 -13.19
C ILE A 39 -23.51 -1.88 -12.27
N GLU A 40 -23.67 -3.17 -12.01
CA GLU A 40 -22.69 -3.97 -11.28
C GLU A 40 -21.43 -4.19 -12.14
N PHE A 41 -20.26 -3.88 -11.59
CA PHE A 41 -19.01 -4.00 -12.32
C PHE A 41 -18.56 -5.47 -12.34
N ASN A 42 -18.71 -6.13 -13.49
CA ASN A 42 -18.34 -7.53 -13.67
C ASN A 42 -17.14 -7.70 -14.66
N PRO A 43 -15.88 -7.69 -14.18
CA PRO A 43 -14.68 -7.84 -15.01
C PRO A 43 -14.42 -9.30 -15.37
N ASN A 44 -14.17 -9.60 -16.65
CA ASN A 44 -13.83 -10.97 -17.05
C ASN A 44 -12.38 -11.32 -16.63
N PRO A 45 -12.14 -12.40 -15.85
CA PRO A 45 -10.81 -12.77 -15.36
C PRO A 45 -9.81 -13.07 -16.47
N THR A 46 -10.25 -13.68 -17.57
CA THR A 46 -9.38 -13.99 -18.71
C THR A 46 -8.90 -12.71 -19.40
N LYS A 47 -9.77 -11.70 -19.52
CA LYS A 47 -9.39 -10.38 -20.07
C LYS A 47 -8.43 -9.63 -19.15
N ALA A 48 -8.65 -9.71 -17.83
CA ALA A 48 -7.77 -9.11 -16.83
C ALA A 48 -6.35 -9.68 -16.92
N VAL A 49 -6.23 -11.00 -17.09
CA VAL A 49 -4.94 -11.70 -17.29
C VAL A 49 -4.28 -11.27 -18.59
N TRP A 50 -4.99 -11.29 -19.71
CA TRP A 50 -4.42 -10.86 -20.99
C TRP A 50 -3.93 -9.40 -20.96
N LEU A 51 -4.67 -8.52 -20.29
CA LEU A 51 -4.25 -7.13 -20.09
C LEU A 51 -3.02 -7.04 -19.18
N ALA A 52 -3.00 -7.74 -18.05
CA ALA A 52 -1.85 -7.80 -17.15
C ALA A 52 -0.60 -8.41 -17.81
N ALA A 53 -0.79 -9.36 -18.73
CA ALA A 53 0.28 -9.99 -19.49
C ALA A 53 0.84 -9.07 -20.59
N LEU A 54 0.04 -8.11 -21.10
CA LEU A 54 0.55 -7.13 -22.05
C LEU A 54 1.46 -6.11 -21.36
N PHE A 55 1.03 -5.61 -20.20
CA PHE A 55 1.81 -4.69 -19.39
C PHE A 55 1.53 -4.90 -17.90
N PRO A 56 2.58 -4.95 -17.06
CA PRO A 56 2.40 -5.06 -15.61
C PRO A 56 1.56 -3.89 -15.10
N GLY A 57 0.46 -4.21 -14.42
CA GLY A 57 -0.47 -3.23 -13.85
C GLY A 57 -1.71 -2.91 -14.69
N LEU A 58 -1.79 -3.29 -15.98
CA LEU A 58 -3.01 -3.07 -16.78
C LEU A 58 -4.21 -3.88 -16.29
N GLY A 59 -3.99 -5.06 -15.74
CA GLY A 59 -5.05 -5.84 -15.09
C GLY A 59 -5.64 -5.11 -13.87
N GLN A 60 -4.80 -4.40 -13.11
CA GLN A 60 -5.25 -3.58 -11.97
C GLN A 60 -6.08 -2.37 -12.41
N VAL A 61 -5.70 -1.75 -13.54
CA VAL A 61 -6.49 -0.69 -14.18
C VAL A 61 -7.84 -1.23 -14.66
N TYR A 62 -7.85 -2.40 -15.30
CA TYR A 62 -9.08 -3.05 -15.76
C TYR A 62 -10.03 -3.36 -14.59
N ASN A 63 -9.51 -3.89 -13.50
CA ASN A 63 -10.26 -4.23 -12.28
C ASN A 63 -10.64 -2.99 -11.44
N ARG A 64 -10.30 -1.78 -11.88
CA ARG A 64 -10.52 -0.50 -11.15
C ARG A 64 -9.89 -0.48 -9.74
N ARG A 65 -8.82 -1.26 -9.53
CA ARG A 65 -8.08 -1.37 -8.26
C ARG A 65 -6.81 -0.52 -8.30
N TYR A 66 -6.97 0.77 -8.54
CA TYR A 66 -5.85 1.71 -8.75
C TYR A 66 -4.91 1.85 -7.53
N TRP A 67 -5.42 1.62 -6.32
CA TRP A 67 -4.63 1.74 -5.10
C TRP A 67 -3.45 0.76 -5.04
N LYS A 68 -3.50 -0.35 -5.80
CA LYS A 68 -2.40 -1.32 -5.91
C LYS A 68 -1.30 -0.88 -6.89
N LEU A 69 -1.56 0.09 -7.76
CA LEU A 69 -0.60 0.53 -8.77
C LEU A 69 0.70 1.11 -8.18
N PRO A 70 0.68 1.96 -7.13
CA PRO A 70 1.91 2.44 -6.50
C PRO A 70 2.81 1.31 -5.98
N LEU A 71 2.22 0.18 -5.55
CA LEU A 71 2.99 -0.98 -5.09
C LEU A 71 3.71 -1.68 -6.26
N ILE A 72 3.01 -1.90 -7.38
CA ILE A 72 3.61 -2.50 -8.59
C ILE A 72 4.70 -1.58 -9.14
N VAL A 73 4.38 -0.29 -9.31
CA VAL A 73 5.33 0.72 -9.81
C VAL A 73 6.53 0.84 -8.87
N GLY A 74 6.30 0.85 -7.56
CA GLY A 74 7.36 0.88 -6.55
C GLY A 74 8.27 -0.35 -6.61
N GLY A 75 7.69 -1.55 -6.77
CA GLY A 75 8.44 -2.78 -6.96
C GLY A 75 9.33 -2.75 -8.21
N TYR A 76 8.79 -2.32 -9.35
CA TYR A 76 9.56 -2.19 -10.59
C TYR A 76 10.60 -1.06 -10.53
N LEU A 77 10.28 0.09 -9.94
CA LEU A 77 11.25 1.19 -9.77
C LEU A 77 12.40 0.77 -8.86
N GLY A 78 12.11 0.11 -7.74
CA GLY A 78 13.14 -0.38 -6.81
C GLY A 78 14.06 -1.41 -7.47
N LEU A 79 13.49 -2.41 -8.15
CA LEU A 79 14.27 -3.42 -8.87
C LEU A 79 15.00 -2.86 -10.08
N GLY A 80 14.41 -1.92 -10.81
CA GLY A 80 15.03 -1.24 -11.94
C GLY A 80 16.23 -0.40 -11.51
N TYR A 81 16.07 0.39 -10.44
CA TYR A 81 17.18 1.14 -9.84
C TYR A 81 18.29 0.21 -9.35
N ALA A 82 17.94 -0.84 -8.61
CA ALA A 82 18.91 -1.83 -8.13
C ALA A 82 19.64 -2.50 -9.30
N THR A 83 18.94 -2.86 -10.39
CA THR A 83 19.55 -3.45 -11.58
C THR A 83 20.53 -2.48 -12.23
N SER A 84 20.15 -1.21 -12.40
CA SER A 84 21.02 -0.17 -12.97
C SER A 84 22.29 0.02 -12.14
N TRP A 85 22.14 0.15 -10.82
CA TRP A 85 23.27 0.27 -9.90
C TRP A 85 24.21 -0.94 -9.98
N ASN A 86 23.66 -2.15 -9.88
CA ASN A 86 24.47 -3.37 -9.96
C ASN A 86 25.16 -3.50 -11.33
N ASN A 87 24.54 -3.04 -12.42
CA ASN A 87 25.14 -3.07 -13.74
C ASN A 87 26.27 -2.05 -13.90
N GLY A 88 26.14 -0.85 -13.32
CA GLY A 88 27.22 0.14 -13.25
C GLY A 88 28.44 -0.42 -12.51
N MET A 89 28.23 -0.87 -11.27
CA MET A 89 29.27 -1.50 -10.45
C MET A 89 29.91 -2.70 -11.16
N LEU A 90 29.11 -3.56 -11.79
CA LEU A 90 29.63 -4.68 -12.56
C LEU A 90 30.56 -4.21 -13.68
N THR A 91 30.21 -3.15 -14.39
CA THR A 91 31.02 -2.59 -15.47
C THR A 91 32.35 -2.07 -14.95
N ASP A 92 32.33 -1.28 -13.88
CA ASP A 92 33.53 -0.69 -13.26
C ASP A 92 34.48 -1.79 -12.74
N TYR A 93 33.95 -2.77 -12.01
CA TYR A 93 34.74 -3.90 -11.52
C TYR A 93 35.22 -4.82 -12.65
N THR A 94 34.48 -4.94 -13.76
CA THR A 94 34.93 -5.73 -14.92
C THR A 94 36.10 -5.04 -15.61
N LYS A 95 36.03 -3.72 -15.80
CA LYS A 95 37.10 -2.92 -16.38
C LYS A 95 38.36 -2.98 -15.52
N ALA A 96 38.26 -2.68 -14.23
CA ALA A 96 39.40 -2.75 -13.33
C ALA A 96 40.00 -4.15 -13.20
N TYR A 97 39.18 -5.19 -13.26
CA TYR A 97 39.66 -6.57 -13.29
C TYR A 97 40.39 -6.93 -14.58
N ALA A 98 39.98 -6.37 -15.72
CA ALA A 98 40.69 -6.55 -16.98
C ALA A 98 42.04 -5.82 -16.94
N ASP A 99 42.04 -4.55 -16.49
CA ASP A 99 43.22 -3.70 -16.44
C ASP A 99 44.31 -4.24 -15.50
N ILE A 100 43.95 -4.79 -14.32
CA ILE A 100 44.93 -5.37 -13.40
C ILE A 100 45.57 -6.67 -13.91
N MET A 101 44.88 -7.36 -14.82
CA MET A 101 45.34 -8.61 -15.44
C MET A 101 46.11 -8.35 -16.74
N ASP A 102 45.97 -7.15 -17.30
CA ASP A 102 46.70 -6.72 -18.48
C ASP A 102 48.14 -6.30 -18.12
N ASN A 103 49.04 -6.39 -19.09
CA ASN A 103 50.43 -5.97 -18.95
C ASN A 103 50.66 -4.52 -19.40
N ASP A 104 49.61 -3.77 -19.71
CA ASP A 104 49.70 -2.37 -20.15
C ASP A 104 49.78 -1.40 -18.94
N PRO A 105 50.92 -0.71 -18.73
CA PRO A 105 51.10 0.22 -17.62
C PRO A 105 50.27 1.51 -17.75
N THR A 106 49.67 1.79 -18.91
CA THR A 106 48.84 2.99 -19.11
C THR A 106 47.40 2.81 -18.65
N THR A 107 46.96 1.56 -18.46
CA THR A 107 45.57 1.22 -18.18
C THR A 107 45.41 0.83 -16.71
N ARG A 108 44.90 1.74 -15.88
CA ARG A 108 44.90 1.61 -14.40
C ARG A 108 43.56 1.98 -13.74
N SER A 109 42.42 1.57 -14.31
CA SER A 109 41.11 1.90 -13.72
C SER A 109 40.86 1.29 -12.33
N TYR A 110 41.63 0.29 -11.91
CA TYR A 110 41.57 -0.22 -10.54
C TYR A 110 42.00 0.81 -9.48
N MET A 111 42.73 1.87 -9.87
CA MET A 111 43.11 2.94 -8.96
C MET A 111 41.98 3.94 -8.68
N ASP A 112 40.94 3.96 -9.51
CA ASP A 112 39.76 4.82 -9.31
C ASP A 112 38.96 4.42 -8.05
N PHE A 113 39.17 3.22 -7.52
CA PHE A 113 38.57 2.74 -6.27
C PHE A 113 39.29 3.24 -5.01
N PHE A 114 40.48 3.82 -5.16
CA PHE A 114 41.31 4.27 -4.04
C PHE A 114 41.37 5.81 -4.01
N PRO A 115 41.55 6.40 -2.81
CA PRO A 115 41.83 7.82 -2.74
C PRO A 115 43.20 8.13 -3.36
N SER A 116 43.38 9.36 -3.86
CA SER A 116 44.61 9.82 -4.54
C SER A 116 45.90 9.72 -3.71
N THR A 117 45.80 9.45 -2.41
CA THR A 117 46.93 9.26 -1.50
C THR A 117 47.58 7.88 -1.63
N VAL A 118 46.86 6.88 -2.14
CA VAL A 118 47.36 5.50 -2.27
C VAL A 118 48.19 5.38 -3.53
N LYS A 119 49.40 4.86 -3.40
CA LYS A 119 50.26 4.56 -4.54
C LYS A 119 50.13 3.12 -4.99
N GLU A 120 50.43 2.88 -6.26
CA GLU A 120 50.39 1.55 -6.85
C GLU A 120 51.42 0.58 -6.26
N GLU A 121 52.59 1.11 -5.90
CA GLU A 121 53.71 0.34 -5.33
C GLU A 121 53.38 -0.31 -3.98
N ASP A 122 52.44 0.28 -3.22
CA ASP A 122 52.04 -0.21 -1.90
C ASP A 122 50.95 -1.30 -1.97
N LEU A 123 50.42 -1.60 -3.17
CA LEU A 123 49.31 -2.53 -3.35
C LEU A 123 49.79 -3.95 -3.68
N ASP A 124 49.27 -4.93 -2.93
CA ASP A 124 49.35 -6.34 -3.32
C ASP A 124 48.40 -6.61 -4.50
N LYS A 125 48.97 -6.70 -5.71
CA LYS A 125 48.24 -6.97 -6.95
C LYS A 125 47.52 -8.32 -6.92
N THR A 126 48.05 -9.34 -6.23
CA THR A 126 47.42 -10.66 -6.15
C THR A 126 46.16 -10.61 -5.29
N TRP A 127 46.28 -9.99 -4.12
CA TRP A 127 45.13 -9.76 -3.24
C TRP A 127 44.06 -8.91 -3.94
N LEU A 128 44.45 -7.80 -4.56
CA LEU A 128 43.54 -6.89 -5.25
C LEU A 128 42.81 -7.58 -6.40
N THR A 129 43.52 -8.38 -7.20
CA THR A 129 42.94 -9.18 -8.29
C THR A 129 41.84 -10.11 -7.78
N ASN A 130 42.06 -10.77 -6.64
CA ASN A 130 41.07 -11.65 -6.03
C ASN A 130 39.83 -10.88 -5.53
N ILE A 131 40.03 -9.71 -4.93
CA ILE A 131 38.95 -8.82 -4.50
C ILE A 131 38.11 -8.34 -5.69
N LEU A 132 38.75 -7.84 -6.75
CA LEU A 132 38.07 -7.36 -7.96
C LEU A 132 37.28 -8.48 -8.64
N ARG A 133 37.87 -9.69 -8.74
CA ARG A 133 37.17 -10.89 -9.24
C ARG A 133 35.93 -11.21 -8.41
N SER A 134 36.06 -11.20 -7.08
CA SER A 134 34.95 -11.51 -6.16
C SER A 134 33.83 -10.48 -6.27
N ARG A 135 34.18 -9.18 -6.26
CA ARG A 135 33.23 -8.05 -6.41
C ARG A 135 32.50 -8.12 -7.75
N LYS A 136 33.21 -8.32 -8.85
CA LYS A 136 32.62 -8.52 -10.18
C LYS A 136 31.56 -9.64 -10.17
N ASN A 137 31.91 -10.81 -9.62
CA ASN A 137 30.98 -11.94 -9.55
C ASN A 137 29.77 -11.65 -8.65
N TYR A 138 29.97 -10.91 -7.55
CA TYR A 138 28.91 -10.49 -6.65
C TYR A 138 27.89 -9.58 -7.36
N PHE A 139 28.34 -8.52 -8.04
CA PHE A 139 27.46 -7.59 -8.75
C PHE A 139 26.77 -8.25 -9.96
N ARG A 140 27.45 -9.17 -10.65
CA ARG A 140 26.83 -9.99 -11.70
C ARG A 140 25.65 -10.80 -11.15
N ARG A 141 25.88 -11.54 -10.06
CA ARG A 141 24.83 -12.35 -9.43
C ARG A 141 23.68 -11.49 -8.93
N ASN A 142 23.95 -10.35 -8.31
CA ASN A 142 22.90 -9.46 -7.80
C ASN A 142 22.08 -8.83 -8.92
N ARG A 143 22.71 -8.40 -10.02
CA ARG A 143 21.98 -7.93 -11.21
C ARG A 143 21.06 -9.02 -11.76
N ASP A 144 21.58 -10.24 -11.89
CA ASP A 144 20.80 -11.37 -12.40
C ASP A 144 19.63 -11.70 -11.44
N LEU A 145 19.83 -11.60 -10.11
CA LEU A 145 18.75 -11.72 -9.12
C LEU A 145 17.71 -10.60 -9.21
N CYS A 146 18.12 -9.34 -9.48
CA CYS A 146 17.16 -8.25 -9.68
C CYS A 146 16.31 -8.49 -10.93
N ILE A 147 16.91 -9.00 -12.02
CA ILE A 147 16.18 -9.37 -13.24
C ILE A 147 15.18 -10.49 -12.97
N ILE A 148 15.60 -11.55 -12.27
CA ILE A 148 14.70 -12.62 -11.84
C ILE A 148 13.57 -12.06 -10.96
N GLY A 149 13.89 -11.13 -10.06
CA GLY A 149 12.93 -10.42 -9.23
C GLY A 149 11.89 -9.65 -10.04
N MET A 150 12.29 -8.97 -11.12
CA MET A 150 11.34 -8.28 -12.00
C MET A 150 10.37 -9.25 -12.66
N VAL A 151 10.86 -10.40 -13.14
CA VAL A 151 10.01 -11.47 -13.68
C VAL A 151 9.09 -12.06 -12.60
N ALA A 152 9.57 -12.23 -11.36
CA ALA A 152 8.74 -12.70 -10.26
C ALA A 152 7.61 -11.71 -9.94
N VAL A 153 7.91 -10.40 -9.85
CA VAL A 153 6.90 -9.34 -9.65
C VAL A 153 5.90 -9.32 -10.80
N TYR A 154 6.36 -9.51 -12.04
CA TYR A 154 5.49 -9.63 -13.20
C TYR A 154 4.47 -10.77 -13.05
N LEU A 155 4.92 -11.98 -12.70
CA LEU A 155 4.03 -13.13 -12.52
C LEU A 155 3.06 -12.93 -11.36
N VAL A 156 3.53 -12.37 -10.24
CA VAL A 156 2.67 -12.04 -9.10
C VAL A 156 1.59 -11.03 -9.49
N ALA A 157 1.93 -10.00 -10.28
CA ALA A 157 0.96 -9.00 -10.73
C ALA A 157 -0.12 -9.60 -11.64
N ILE A 158 0.22 -10.59 -12.48
CA ILE A 158 -0.78 -11.29 -13.32
C ILE A 158 -1.73 -12.11 -12.43
N VAL A 159 -1.20 -12.88 -11.48
CA VAL A 159 -2.01 -13.70 -10.58
C VAL A 159 -2.91 -12.82 -9.71
N ASP A 160 -2.40 -11.71 -9.16
CA ASP A 160 -3.17 -10.76 -8.37
C ASP A 160 -4.33 -10.16 -9.18
N ALA A 161 -4.10 -9.78 -10.44
CA ALA A 161 -5.16 -9.29 -11.33
C ALA A 161 -6.21 -10.36 -11.66
N TYR A 162 -5.81 -11.62 -11.81
CA TYR A 162 -6.74 -12.73 -12.03
C TYR A 162 -7.62 -12.95 -10.80
N VAL A 163 -7.00 -13.03 -9.61
CA VAL A 163 -7.71 -13.22 -8.34
C VAL A 163 -8.70 -12.09 -8.12
N ASP A 164 -8.28 -10.82 -8.30
CA ASP A 164 -9.16 -9.66 -8.18
C ASP A 164 -10.37 -9.70 -9.12
N ALA A 165 -10.17 -10.12 -10.36
CA ALA A 165 -11.26 -10.23 -11.33
C ALA A 165 -12.18 -11.43 -11.02
N SER A 166 -11.62 -12.54 -10.55
CA SER A 166 -12.40 -13.72 -10.12
C SER A 166 -13.24 -13.43 -8.88
N LEU A 167 -12.71 -12.62 -7.94
CA LEU A 167 -13.40 -12.23 -6.72
C LEU A 167 -14.52 -11.19 -6.99
N ALA A 168 -14.42 -10.44 -8.08
CA ALA A 168 -15.48 -9.49 -8.46
C ALA A 168 -16.80 -10.18 -8.88
N HIS A 169 -16.79 -11.49 -9.12
CA HIS A 169 -17.99 -12.28 -9.40
C HIS A 169 -18.69 -12.80 -8.14
N PHE A 170 -18.04 -12.70 -6.97
CA PHE A 170 -18.69 -13.09 -5.73
C PHE A 170 -19.74 -12.05 -5.38
N ASP A 171 -20.95 -12.55 -5.16
CA ASP A 171 -22.05 -11.73 -4.69
C ASP A 171 -21.71 -11.19 -3.30
N ILE A 172 -21.41 -9.90 -3.24
CA ILE A 172 -21.26 -9.14 -2.00
C ILE A 172 -22.55 -8.34 -1.87
N SER A 173 -23.69 -9.04 -1.78
CA SER A 173 -24.95 -8.39 -1.48
C SER A 173 -24.83 -7.71 -0.10
N PRO A 174 -25.26 -6.45 0.02
CA PRO A 174 -25.21 -5.71 1.28
C PRO A 174 -26.27 -6.19 2.30
N ASP A 175 -26.94 -7.32 2.04
CA ASP A 175 -27.93 -7.91 2.93
C ASP A 175 -27.33 -8.58 4.18
N LEU A 176 -26.00 -8.50 4.33
CA LEU A 176 -25.30 -8.77 5.58
C LEU A 176 -25.71 -7.76 6.67
N SER A 177 -26.86 -8.02 7.29
CA SER A 177 -27.41 -7.24 8.39
C SER A 177 -26.92 -7.82 9.71
N MET A 178 -26.42 -6.96 10.58
CA MET A 178 -26.14 -7.30 11.97
C MET A 178 -27.29 -6.79 12.83
N GLU A 179 -28.11 -7.71 13.31
CA GLU A 179 -29.20 -7.37 14.20
C GLU A 179 -28.71 -7.41 15.65
N VAL A 180 -28.74 -6.26 16.34
CA VAL A 180 -28.32 -6.13 17.74
C VAL A 180 -29.51 -5.68 18.57
N TYR A 181 -29.93 -6.51 19.53
CA TYR A 181 -31.02 -6.17 20.46
C TYR A 181 -30.57 -6.36 21.91
N PRO A 182 -31.01 -5.47 22.83
CA PRO A 182 -30.83 -5.68 24.25
C PRO A 182 -31.64 -6.92 24.69
N SER A 183 -30.99 -7.83 25.42
CA SER A 183 -31.59 -9.07 25.91
C SER A 183 -31.62 -9.06 27.44
N LEU A 184 -32.77 -9.41 28.01
CA LEU A 184 -32.91 -9.61 29.45
C LEU A 184 -32.75 -11.10 29.74
N ILE A 185 -31.63 -11.46 30.36
CA ILE A 185 -31.30 -12.84 30.67
C ILE A 185 -31.72 -13.09 32.12
N GLN A 186 -32.61 -14.05 32.33
CA GLN A 186 -32.99 -14.47 33.68
C GLN A 186 -32.00 -15.54 34.14
N ASP A 187 -31.08 -15.16 35.03
CA ASP A 187 -30.18 -16.11 35.68
C ASP A 187 -30.92 -16.78 36.86
N GLY A 188 -31.00 -18.11 36.86
CA GLY A 188 -31.66 -18.89 37.93
C GLY A 188 -30.98 -18.77 39.30
N ARG A 189 -29.82 -18.10 39.38
CA ARG A 189 -29.06 -17.88 40.61
C ARG A 189 -29.36 -16.54 41.29
N THR A 190 -30.04 -15.60 40.65
CA THR A 190 -30.24 -14.24 41.19
C THR A 190 -31.68 -13.76 40.97
N ARG A 191 -32.27 -13.06 41.94
CA ARG A 191 -33.65 -12.54 41.84
C ARG A 191 -33.83 -11.38 40.86
N LEU A 192 -32.74 -10.74 40.44
CA LEU A 192 -32.75 -9.58 39.54
C LEU A 192 -32.35 -10.03 38.12
N PRO A 193 -33.02 -9.54 37.07
CA PRO A 193 -32.66 -9.88 35.69
C PRO A 193 -31.29 -9.30 35.34
N SER A 194 -30.46 -10.06 34.62
CA SER A 194 -29.21 -9.56 34.06
C SER A 194 -29.46 -8.96 32.68
N MET A 195 -28.75 -7.88 32.38
CA MET A 195 -28.81 -7.22 31.08
C MET A 195 -27.70 -7.79 30.20
N GLY A 196 -28.05 -8.25 29.01
CA GLY A 196 -27.13 -8.75 28.00
C GLY A 196 -27.39 -8.12 26.64
N LEU A 197 -26.49 -8.36 25.70
CA LEU A 197 -26.67 -8.00 24.29
C LEU A 197 -26.77 -9.29 23.48
N GLN A 198 -27.81 -9.41 22.68
CA GLN A 198 -27.92 -10.45 21.69
C GLN A 198 -27.61 -9.85 20.32
N TRP A 199 -26.73 -10.51 19.59
CA TRP A 199 -26.40 -10.15 18.22
C TRP A 199 -26.58 -11.37 17.32
N ALA A 200 -27.17 -11.15 16.15
CA ALA A 200 -27.32 -12.14 15.10
C ALA A 200 -26.79 -11.58 13.79
N ILE A 201 -26.14 -12.42 12.99
CA ILE A 201 -25.66 -12.08 11.65
C ILE A 201 -26.51 -12.89 10.68
N THR A 202 -27.21 -12.20 9.79
CA THR A 202 -27.92 -12.81 8.66
C THR A 202 -27.09 -12.64 7.40
N PHE A 203 -26.97 -13.73 6.63
CA PHE A 203 -26.24 -13.83 5.36
C PHE A 203 -27.04 -14.71 4.39
#